data_AF-A0A9W5V6T5-F1
#
_entry.id   AF-A0A9W5V6T5-F1
#
_cell.length_a   1.000
_cell.length_b   1.000
_cell.length_c   1.000
_cell.angle_alpha   90.00
_cell.angle_beta   90.00
_cell.angle_gamma   90.00
#
_symmetry.space_group_name_H-M   'P 1'
#
loop_
_entity.id
_entity.type
_entity.pdbx_description
1 polymer ?
#
loop_
_entity_poly.entity_id
_entity_poly.type
_entity_poly.pdbx_seq_one_letter_code
_entity_poly.pdbx_strand_id
1 'polypeptide(L)'
;MSKIKRYSFSPLIENTEKSILKQSKSLIPQKEIEMGTLMNLLTSVHPPIESITIGHGRDNVSKEIAYAIAELWETKGGSEGKGGYVLNIVDWPEEAASWLRPAIRFTNGEPDAWIVTGTLLGWIQMCRRLYKDTNWNAQRTFSFSSLATPHMLKFAGESIDGLSILEGMRGSLPYGGMWYIENGKIHKNFESNITYK
;
A
#
# COMPACT_ATOMS: atom_id res chain seq x y z
N MET A 1 -9.98 29.00 -3.88
CA MET A 1 -8.77 28.50 -3.19
C MET A 1 -9.20 27.52 -2.10
N SER A 2 -9.16 26.21 -2.38
CA SER A 2 -9.49 25.20 -1.37
C SER A 2 -8.39 25.18 -0.31
N LYS A 3 -8.74 25.47 0.94
CA LYS A 3 -7.86 25.21 2.09
C LYS A 3 -7.61 23.70 2.14
N ILE A 4 -6.46 23.25 1.66
CA ILE A 4 -5.96 21.91 1.94
C ILE A 4 -5.87 21.85 3.47
N LYS A 5 -6.70 21.01 4.10
CA LYS A 5 -6.76 20.88 5.56
C LYS A 5 -5.40 20.37 6.04
N ARG A 6 -4.61 21.28 6.63
CA ARG A 6 -3.52 20.93 7.54
C ARG A 6 -4.10 20.04 8.63
N TYR A 7 -3.58 18.82 8.71
CA TYR A 7 -3.81 17.85 9.78
C TYR A 7 -5.26 17.74 10.30
N SER A 8 -6.08 16.89 9.68
CA SER A 8 -7.37 16.52 10.26
C SER A 8 -7.17 15.43 11.31
N PHE A 9 -7.50 15.71 12.58
CA PHE A 9 -7.52 14.73 13.67
C PHE A 9 -8.45 13.54 13.41
N SER A 10 -9.36 13.64 12.45
CA SER A 10 -10.25 12.54 12.08
C SER A 10 -9.58 11.62 11.05
N PRO A 11 -9.53 10.30 11.31
CA PRO A 11 -9.11 9.32 10.31
C PRO A 11 -10.16 9.16 9.19
N LEU A 12 -11.38 9.65 9.38
CA LEU A 12 -12.44 9.62 8.37
C LEU A 12 -12.31 10.82 7.42
N ILE A 13 -12.41 10.53 6.13
CA ILE A 13 -12.50 11.53 5.06
C ILE A 13 -13.95 12.03 4.89
N GLU A 14 -14.08 13.25 4.37
CA GLU A 14 -15.40 13.89 4.17
C GLU A 14 -16.18 13.24 3.01
N ASN A 15 -17.51 13.37 3.04
CA ASN A 15 -18.37 12.81 1.98
C ASN A 15 -18.04 13.34 0.58
N THR A 16 -17.60 14.59 0.48
CA THR A 16 -17.14 15.21 -0.79
C THR A 16 -15.88 14.53 -1.31
N GLU A 17 -14.91 14.25 -0.44
CA GLU A 17 -13.67 13.52 -0.78
C GLU A 17 -13.98 12.08 -1.17
N LYS A 18 -14.89 11.40 -0.45
CA LYS A 18 -15.36 10.05 -0.82
C LYS A 18 -15.93 10.01 -2.23
N SER A 19 -16.77 10.98 -2.60
CA SER A 19 -17.36 11.03 -3.95
C SER A 19 -16.30 11.18 -5.04
N ILE A 20 -15.26 11.99 -4.81
CA ILE A 20 -14.14 12.14 -5.74
C ILE A 20 -13.38 10.81 -5.89
N LEU A 21 -13.08 10.14 -4.78
CA LEU A 21 -12.36 8.86 -4.78
C LEU A 21 -13.17 7.74 -5.44
N LYS A 22 -14.50 7.69 -5.24
CA LYS A 22 -15.38 6.73 -5.94
C LYS A 22 -15.41 6.92 -7.45
N GLN A 23 -15.29 8.15 -7.92
CA GLN A 23 -15.27 8.48 -9.34
C GLN A 23 -13.89 8.26 -9.97
N SER A 24 -12.84 8.12 -9.15
CA SER A 24 -11.51 7.79 -9.66
C SER A 24 -11.53 6.38 -10.25
N LYS A 25 -11.10 6.26 -11.51
CA LYS A 25 -11.05 4.98 -12.20
C LYS A 25 -10.05 4.09 -11.47
N SER A 26 -10.54 3.00 -10.87
CA SER A 26 -9.66 1.98 -10.31
C SER A 26 -8.82 1.41 -11.46
N LEU A 27 -7.51 1.60 -11.38
CA LEU A 27 -6.59 0.94 -12.29
C LEU A 27 -6.51 -0.51 -11.81
N ILE A 28 -6.84 -1.44 -12.70
CA ILE A 28 -6.63 -2.87 -12.43
C ILE A 28 -5.14 -3.14 -12.62
N PRO A 29 -4.44 -3.70 -11.61
CA PRO A 29 -3.04 -4.04 -11.77
C PRO A 29 -2.82 -4.99 -12.95
N GLN A 30 -1.71 -4.81 -13.68
CA GLN A 30 -1.26 -5.82 -14.62
C GLN A 30 -0.64 -6.97 -13.84
N LYS A 31 -1.50 -7.92 -13.45
CA LYS A 31 -1.28 -8.88 -12.36
C LYS A 31 0.09 -9.57 -12.41
N GLU A 32 0.48 -10.12 -13.55
CA GLU A 32 1.71 -10.92 -13.65
C GLU A 32 2.99 -10.08 -13.53
N ILE A 33 3.12 -9.00 -14.32
CA ILE A 33 4.32 -8.14 -14.33
C ILE A 33 4.47 -7.43 -12.99
N GLU A 34 3.37 -6.89 -12.46
CA GLU A 34 3.43 -6.16 -11.20
C GLU A 34 3.71 -7.09 -10.02
N MET A 35 3.17 -8.32 -10.00
CA MET A 35 3.49 -9.29 -8.95
C MET A 35 4.97 -9.67 -8.95
N GLY A 36 5.55 -9.96 -10.12
CA GLY A 36 6.99 -10.26 -10.22
C GLY A 36 7.86 -9.08 -9.74
N THR A 37 7.47 -7.87 -10.12
CA THR A 37 8.17 -6.64 -9.69
C THR A 37 8.03 -6.40 -8.19
N LEU A 38 6.84 -6.61 -7.62
CA LEU A 38 6.61 -6.50 -6.18
C LEU A 38 7.47 -7.50 -5.41
N MET A 39 7.56 -8.74 -5.86
CA MET A 39 8.41 -9.75 -5.22
C MET A 39 9.88 -9.33 -5.23
N ASN A 40 10.40 -8.84 -6.36
CA ASN A 40 11.77 -8.32 -6.44
C ASN A 40 12.00 -7.15 -5.47
N LEU A 41 11.01 -6.26 -5.32
CA LEU A 41 11.09 -5.16 -4.36
C LEU A 41 11.13 -5.64 -2.92
N LEU A 42 10.38 -6.69 -2.57
CA LEU A 42 10.37 -7.24 -1.21
C LEU A 42 11.67 -7.99 -0.90
N THR A 43 12.16 -8.81 -1.82
CA THR A 43 13.35 -9.65 -1.61
C THR A 43 14.68 -8.88 -1.69
N SER A 44 14.66 -7.65 -2.22
CA SER A 44 15.83 -6.75 -2.26
C SER A 44 15.99 -5.86 -1.04
N VAL A 45 15.05 -5.89 -0.08
CA VAL A 45 15.14 -5.06 1.12
C VAL A 45 16.20 -5.59 2.07
N HIS A 46 16.94 -4.67 2.70
CA HIS A 46 17.85 -4.96 3.79
C HIS A 46 17.45 -4.18 5.06
N PRO A 47 17.36 -4.84 6.23
CA PRO A 47 17.49 -6.29 6.43
C PRO A 47 16.39 -7.10 5.69
N PRO A 48 16.61 -8.40 5.41
CA PRO A 48 15.65 -9.21 4.68
C PRO A 48 14.27 -9.20 5.33
N ILE A 49 13.22 -9.12 4.50
CA ILE A 49 11.83 -9.28 4.93
C ILE A 49 11.56 -10.79 5.06
N GLU A 50 11.14 -11.24 6.24
CA GLU A 50 10.69 -12.62 6.45
C GLU A 50 9.18 -12.70 6.59
N SER A 51 8.58 -11.72 7.27
CA SER A 51 7.17 -11.71 7.64
C SER A 51 6.42 -10.56 6.96
N ILE A 52 5.25 -10.87 6.42
CA ILE A 52 4.37 -9.88 5.81
C ILE A 52 2.95 -9.94 6.38
N THR A 53 2.28 -8.80 6.35
CA THR A 53 0.82 -8.72 6.48
C THR A 53 0.23 -8.10 5.22
N ILE A 54 -0.84 -8.70 4.71
CA ILE A 54 -1.50 -8.27 3.47
C ILE A 54 -2.86 -7.68 3.80
N GLY A 55 -3.17 -6.53 3.23
CA GLY A 55 -4.39 -5.79 3.47
C GLY A 55 -5.13 -5.49 2.19
N HIS A 56 -6.44 -5.73 2.17
CA HIS A 56 -7.22 -5.66 0.94
C HIS A 56 -8.64 -5.12 1.15
N GLY A 57 -9.18 -4.52 0.10
CA GLY A 57 -10.60 -4.21 0.00
C GLY A 57 -11.45 -5.47 -0.17
N ARG A 58 -12.76 -5.38 0.05
CA ARG A 58 -13.67 -6.54 -0.05
C ARG A 58 -14.06 -6.92 -1.48
N ASP A 59 -13.66 -6.15 -2.49
CA ASP A 59 -13.91 -6.52 -3.87
C ASP A 59 -13.08 -7.77 -4.27
N ASN A 60 -13.59 -8.50 -5.27
CA ASN A 60 -12.99 -9.77 -5.68
C ASN A 60 -11.56 -9.61 -6.21
N VAL A 61 -11.26 -8.50 -6.90
CA VAL A 61 -9.93 -8.28 -7.49
C VAL A 61 -8.90 -8.09 -6.38
N SER A 62 -9.17 -7.20 -5.42
CA SER A 62 -8.29 -6.97 -4.27
C SER A 62 -8.05 -8.26 -3.47
N LYS A 63 -9.11 -9.05 -3.27
CA LYS A 63 -9.05 -10.34 -2.57
C LYS A 63 -8.17 -11.34 -3.34
N GLU A 64 -8.44 -11.57 -4.62
CA GLU A 64 -7.68 -12.52 -5.45
C GLU A 64 -6.20 -12.18 -5.50
N ILE A 65 -5.86 -10.89 -5.61
CA ILE A 65 -4.47 -10.43 -5.58
C ILE A 65 -3.84 -10.70 -4.21
N ALA A 66 -4.54 -10.41 -3.11
CA ALA A 66 -4.01 -10.63 -1.76
C ALA A 66 -3.65 -12.10 -1.50
N TYR A 67 -4.54 -13.03 -1.88
CA TYR A 67 -4.28 -14.46 -1.71
C TYR A 67 -3.19 -14.97 -2.66
N ALA A 68 -3.10 -14.46 -3.88
CA ALA A 68 -2.03 -14.83 -4.81
C ALA A 68 -0.64 -14.36 -4.31
N ILE A 69 -0.57 -13.19 -3.66
CA ILE A 69 0.67 -12.71 -3.03
C ILE A 69 1.02 -13.58 -1.83
N ALA A 70 0.03 -13.95 -1.01
CA ALA A 70 0.26 -14.80 0.15
C ALA A 70 0.92 -16.13 -0.26
N GLU A 71 0.32 -16.82 -1.24
CA GLU A 71 0.85 -18.07 -1.79
C GLU A 71 2.26 -17.87 -2.37
N LEU A 72 2.48 -16.80 -3.12
CA LEU A 72 3.78 -16.52 -3.72
C LEU A 72 4.85 -16.22 -2.67
N TRP A 73 4.50 -15.50 -1.60
CA TRP A 73 5.42 -15.19 -0.51
C TRP A 73 5.78 -16.43 0.30
N GLU A 74 4.81 -17.27 0.64
CA GLU A 74 5.05 -18.52 1.38
C GLU A 74 5.87 -19.53 0.57
N THR A 75 5.82 -19.47 -0.76
CA THR A 75 6.55 -20.42 -1.63
C THR A 75 7.91 -19.93 -2.10
N LYS A 76 8.06 -18.62 -2.34
CA LYS A 76 9.24 -18.03 -3.01
C LYS A 76 9.74 -16.74 -2.37
N GLY A 77 9.04 -16.21 -1.36
CA GLY A 77 9.45 -15.04 -0.61
C GLY A 77 10.49 -15.37 0.45
N GLY A 78 10.56 -14.51 1.48
CA GLY A 78 11.50 -14.65 2.59
C GLY A 78 12.96 -14.48 2.17
N SER A 79 13.88 -14.70 3.11
CA SER A 79 15.30 -14.76 2.77
C SER A 79 15.61 -15.91 1.83
N GLU A 80 16.52 -15.64 0.89
CA GLU A 80 17.06 -16.63 -0.05
C GLU A 80 16.00 -17.35 -0.91
N GLY A 81 14.77 -16.82 -0.99
CA GLY A 81 13.67 -17.38 -1.78
C GLY A 81 13.12 -18.70 -1.26
N LYS A 82 13.29 -18.98 0.04
CA LYS A 82 12.86 -20.25 0.68
C LYS A 82 11.40 -20.25 1.15
N GLY A 83 10.70 -19.13 1.00
CA GLY A 83 9.38 -18.91 1.56
C GLY A 83 9.46 -18.07 2.83
N GLY A 84 8.58 -17.07 2.94
CA GLY A 84 8.41 -16.26 4.14
C GLY A 84 7.06 -16.50 4.82
N TYR A 85 6.79 -15.76 5.90
CA TYR A 85 5.59 -15.91 6.71
C TYR A 85 4.53 -14.86 6.38
N VAL A 86 3.29 -15.28 6.14
CA VAL A 86 2.15 -14.36 6.09
C VAL A 86 1.49 -14.35 7.47
N LEU A 87 1.70 -13.29 8.25
CA LEU A 87 1.17 -13.19 9.61
C LEU A 87 -0.34 -12.98 9.61
N ASN A 88 -0.87 -12.22 8.63
CA ASN A 88 -2.29 -11.95 8.53
C ASN A 88 -2.69 -11.55 7.11
N ILE A 89 -3.94 -11.86 6.76
CA ILE A 89 -4.64 -11.29 5.62
C ILE A 89 -5.86 -10.53 6.17
N VAL A 90 -5.89 -9.22 5.97
CA VAL A 90 -6.85 -8.32 6.61
C VAL A 90 -7.73 -7.68 5.53
N ASP A 91 -9.01 -8.01 5.55
CA ASP A 91 -10.01 -7.30 4.76
C ASP A 91 -10.51 -6.03 5.48
N TRP A 92 -10.95 -5.06 4.69
CA TRP A 92 -11.76 -3.93 5.15
C TRP A 92 -12.81 -3.55 4.10
N PRO A 93 -13.98 -3.04 4.52
CA PRO A 93 -14.92 -2.43 3.58
C PRO A 93 -14.35 -1.10 3.07
N GLU A 94 -14.82 -0.63 1.92
CA GLU A 94 -14.43 0.71 1.40
C GLU A 94 -14.98 1.86 2.27
N GLU A 95 -16.03 1.58 3.04
CA GLU A 95 -16.61 2.51 3.99
C GLU A 95 -16.90 1.81 5.33
N ALA A 96 -16.43 2.44 6.41
CA ALA A 96 -16.70 1.99 7.77
C ALA A 96 -16.94 3.20 8.67
N ALA A 97 -17.77 3.02 9.70
CA ALA A 97 -17.90 3.99 10.79
C ALA A 97 -16.65 4.01 11.68
N SER A 98 -15.85 2.94 11.68
CA SER A 98 -14.57 2.86 12.39
C SER A 98 -13.60 1.94 11.67
N TRP A 99 -12.33 2.36 11.64
CA TRP A 99 -11.21 1.66 11.02
C TRP A 99 -10.24 1.06 12.04
N LEU A 100 -10.50 1.21 13.34
CA LEU A 100 -9.55 0.80 14.39
C LEU A 100 -9.29 -0.71 14.38
N ARG A 101 -10.35 -1.51 14.31
CA ARG A 101 -10.24 -2.98 14.32
C ARG A 101 -9.38 -3.51 13.15
N PRO A 102 -9.62 -3.15 11.88
CA PRO A 102 -8.73 -3.58 10.81
C PRO A 102 -7.32 -3.01 11.00
N ALA A 103 -7.14 -1.75 11.44
CA ALA A 103 -5.81 -1.16 11.67
C ALA A 103 -4.97 -1.95 12.70
N ILE A 104 -5.58 -2.34 13.83
CA ILE A 104 -4.94 -3.19 14.83
C ILE A 104 -4.58 -4.56 14.23
N ARG A 105 -5.51 -5.20 13.51
CA ARG A 105 -5.23 -6.51 12.87
C ARG A 105 -4.09 -6.43 11.86
N PHE A 106 -3.99 -5.31 11.12
CA PHE A 106 -2.99 -5.10 10.09
C PHE A 106 -1.59 -4.91 10.66
N THR A 107 -1.49 -4.36 11.88
CA THR A 107 -0.20 -4.12 12.57
C THR A 107 0.16 -5.19 13.60
N ASN A 108 -0.80 -6.06 13.96
CA ASN A 108 -0.58 -7.15 14.90
C ASN A 108 0.53 -8.10 14.43
N GLY A 109 1.44 -8.44 15.34
CA GLY A 109 2.60 -9.29 15.04
C GLY A 109 3.81 -8.54 14.46
N GLU A 110 3.72 -7.21 14.25
CA GLU A 110 4.81 -6.33 13.81
C GLU A 110 5.56 -6.84 12.55
N PRO A 111 4.84 -7.18 11.46
CA PRO A 111 5.43 -7.83 10.28
C PRO A 111 6.54 -7.00 9.64
N ASP A 112 7.59 -7.61 9.13
CA ASP A 112 8.71 -6.93 8.44
C ASP A 112 8.23 -6.00 7.32
N ALA A 113 7.16 -6.37 6.61
CA ALA A 113 6.50 -5.50 5.65
C ALA A 113 4.97 -5.62 5.62
N TRP A 114 4.35 -4.55 5.11
CA TRP A 114 2.92 -4.48 4.83
C TRP A 114 2.68 -4.42 3.32
N ILE A 115 1.71 -5.15 2.83
CA ILE A 115 1.29 -5.11 1.43
C ILE A 115 -0.16 -4.65 1.34
N VAL A 116 -0.44 -3.70 0.46
CA VAL A 116 -1.79 -3.16 0.24
C VAL A 116 -2.25 -3.48 -1.18
N THR A 117 -3.40 -4.14 -1.29
CA THR A 117 -4.04 -4.49 -2.57
C THR A 117 -5.43 -3.87 -2.71
N GLY A 118 -5.92 -3.16 -1.69
CA GLY A 118 -7.25 -2.54 -1.68
C GLY A 118 -7.37 -1.30 -2.56
N THR A 119 -8.60 -0.83 -2.75
CA THR A 119 -8.85 0.38 -3.54
C THR A 119 -8.34 1.63 -2.83
N LEU A 120 -8.17 2.71 -3.61
CA LEU A 120 -7.73 3.99 -3.09
C LEU A 120 -8.65 4.52 -1.97
N LEU A 121 -9.96 4.34 -2.08
CA LEU A 121 -10.91 4.84 -1.08
C LEU A 121 -10.70 4.19 0.30
N GLY A 122 -10.65 2.86 0.34
CA GLY A 122 -10.40 2.12 1.56
C GLY A 122 -9.00 2.37 2.10
N TRP A 123 -7.99 2.41 1.23
CA TRP A 123 -6.62 2.67 1.66
C TRP A 123 -6.46 4.03 2.35
N ILE A 124 -7.05 5.09 1.81
CA ILE A 124 -6.91 6.44 2.39
C ILE A 124 -7.46 6.53 3.82
N GLN A 125 -8.59 5.88 4.09
CA GLN A 125 -9.15 5.85 5.44
C GLN A 125 -8.33 4.95 6.37
N MET A 126 -7.86 3.82 5.85
CA MET A 126 -7.03 2.87 6.57
C MET A 126 -5.68 3.48 6.96
N CYS A 127 -4.94 4.10 6.04
CA CYS A 127 -3.62 4.67 6.30
C CYS A 127 -3.68 5.85 7.29
N ARG A 128 -4.73 6.67 7.22
CA ARG A 128 -4.97 7.74 8.22
C ARG A 128 -5.23 7.18 9.61
N ARG A 129 -5.93 6.04 9.71
CA ARG A 129 -6.13 5.34 10.97
C ARG A 129 -4.84 4.71 11.48
N LEU A 130 -4.10 4.04 10.60
CA LEU A 130 -2.82 3.41 10.91
C LEU A 130 -1.83 4.42 11.47
N TYR A 131 -1.64 5.54 10.76
CA TYR A 131 -0.75 6.63 11.20
C TYR A 131 -1.14 7.18 12.57
N LYS A 132 -2.44 7.29 12.86
CA LYS A 132 -2.92 7.90 14.11
C LYS A 132 -2.84 6.96 15.32
N ASP A 133 -3.15 5.68 15.14
CA ASP A 133 -3.48 4.79 16.27
C ASP A 133 -2.58 3.54 16.37
N THR A 134 -1.55 3.40 15.53
CA THR A 134 -0.70 2.20 15.49
C THR A 134 0.79 2.51 15.29
N ASN A 135 1.64 1.49 15.34
CA ASN A 135 3.07 1.55 15.02
C ASN A 135 3.38 1.35 13.52
N TRP A 136 2.36 1.44 12.66
CA TRP A 136 2.52 1.28 11.21
C TRP A 136 3.57 2.23 10.64
N ASN A 137 4.38 1.73 9.71
CA ASN A 137 5.44 2.50 9.05
C ASN A 137 5.27 2.44 7.52
N ALA A 138 5.08 3.61 6.92
CA ALA A 138 4.96 3.78 5.47
C ALA A 138 6.17 3.25 4.70
N GLN A 139 7.40 3.38 5.23
CA GLN A 139 8.63 2.91 4.58
C GLN A 139 8.72 1.39 4.45
N ARG A 140 7.94 0.66 5.24
CA ARG A 140 7.79 -0.80 5.19
C ARG A 140 6.53 -1.23 4.44
N THR A 141 5.85 -0.30 3.77
CA THR A 141 4.59 -0.55 3.08
C THR A 141 4.76 -0.56 1.57
N PHE A 142 4.24 -1.62 0.96
CA PHE A 142 4.32 -1.92 -0.46
C PHE A 142 2.94 -2.00 -1.10
N SER A 143 2.84 -1.66 -2.38
CA SER A 143 1.58 -1.72 -3.11
C SER A 143 1.79 -1.82 -4.63
N PHE A 144 0.69 -1.91 -5.37
CA PHE A 144 0.62 -1.89 -6.82
C PHE A 144 0.48 -0.46 -7.36
N SER A 145 0.67 -0.34 -8.67
CA SER A 145 0.55 0.91 -9.43
C SER A 145 -0.83 1.57 -9.33
N SER A 146 -1.85 0.78 -9.00
CA SER A 146 -3.23 1.22 -8.81
C SER A 146 -3.40 2.28 -7.72
N LEU A 147 -2.53 2.28 -6.70
CA LEU A 147 -2.53 3.30 -5.66
C LEU A 147 -1.64 4.51 -5.99
N ALA A 148 -0.71 4.40 -6.94
CA ALA A 148 0.29 5.42 -7.29
C ALA A 148 -0.30 6.61 -8.10
N THR A 149 -1.31 7.26 -7.52
CA THR A 149 -2.06 8.37 -8.11
C THR A 149 -1.84 9.66 -7.32
N PRO A 150 -1.95 10.85 -7.96
CA PRO A 150 -1.90 12.13 -7.24
C PRO A 150 -2.97 12.24 -6.13
N HIS A 151 -4.11 11.56 -6.29
CA HIS A 151 -5.16 11.52 -5.27
C HIS A 151 -4.71 10.81 -3.99
N MET A 152 -3.83 9.82 -4.07
CA MET A 152 -3.32 9.13 -2.89
C MET A 152 -2.62 10.10 -1.94
N LEU A 153 -1.66 10.88 -2.42
CA LEU A 153 -0.97 11.87 -1.61
C LEU A 153 -1.92 12.96 -1.10
N LYS A 154 -2.77 13.47 -2.00
CA LYS A 154 -3.69 14.57 -1.66
C LYS A 154 -4.64 14.23 -0.51
N PHE A 155 -5.18 13.01 -0.48
CA PHE A 155 -6.23 12.64 0.49
C PHE A 155 -5.70 11.89 1.73
N ALA A 156 -4.52 11.27 1.65
CA ALA A 156 -3.88 10.66 2.82
C ALA A 156 -3.57 11.71 3.88
N GLY A 157 -3.08 12.88 3.45
CA GLY A 157 -2.74 13.98 4.33
C GLY A 157 -1.30 13.93 4.82
N GLU A 158 -1.00 14.83 5.75
CA GLU A 158 0.34 15.12 6.25
C GLU A 158 0.46 14.77 7.74
N SER A 159 1.68 14.51 8.19
CA SER A 159 2.11 14.37 9.58
C SER A 159 2.07 15.71 10.30
N ILE A 160 2.35 15.69 11.61
CA ILE A 160 2.45 16.92 12.40
C ILE A 160 3.59 17.84 11.93
N ASP A 161 4.63 17.26 11.35
CA ASP A 161 5.80 17.97 10.81
C ASP A 161 5.60 18.43 9.36
N GLY A 162 4.40 18.23 8.79
CA GLY A 162 4.05 18.65 7.43
C GLY A 162 4.60 17.74 6.32
N LEU A 163 5.10 16.55 6.65
CA LEU A 163 5.49 15.53 5.67
C LEU A 163 4.31 14.64 5.31
N SER A 164 4.31 13.99 4.15
CA SER A 164 3.27 13.01 3.82
C SER A 164 3.24 11.88 4.86
N ILE A 165 2.06 11.44 5.32
CA ILE A 165 1.96 10.24 6.18
C ILE A 165 2.35 8.96 5.43
N LEU A 166 2.48 9.04 4.11
CA LEU A 166 2.86 7.94 3.22
C LEU A 166 4.34 8.01 2.81
N GLU A 167 5.14 8.87 3.43
CA GLU A 167 6.55 9.07 3.09
C GLU A 167 7.34 7.74 3.11
N GLY A 168 8.01 7.43 1.99
CA GLY A 168 8.78 6.19 1.79
C GLY A 168 7.97 4.94 1.42
N MET A 169 6.63 5.01 1.37
CA MET A 169 5.82 3.94 0.77
C MET A 169 6.20 3.78 -0.70
N ARG A 170 6.27 2.53 -1.16
CA ARG A 170 6.74 2.18 -2.51
C ARG A 170 5.92 1.06 -3.13
N GLY A 171 6.13 0.78 -4.41
CA GLY A 171 5.35 -0.25 -5.07
C GLY A 171 5.73 -0.53 -6.52
N SER A 172 5.10 -1.56 -7.08
CA SER A 172 5.36 -2.03 -8.45
C SER A 172 4.69 -1.15 -9.51
N LEU A 173 5.27 -1.14 -10.72
CA LEU A 173 4.70 -0.53 -11.92
C LEU A 173 4.38 -1.60 -12.99
N PRO A 174 3.37 -1.39 -13.85
CA PRO A 174 2.89 -2.42 -14.80
C PRO A 174 3.82 -2.70 -15.98
N TYR A 175 4.92 -1.95 -16.09
CA TYR A 175 5.91 -2.05 -17.16
C TYR A 175 7.31 -2.43 -16.64
N GLY A 176 7.38 -2.96 -15.41
CA GLY A 176 8.64 -3.16 -14.68
C GLY A 176 9.12 -1.88 -13.99
N GLY A 177 9.90 -2.03 -12.92
CA GLY A 177 10.34 -0.92 -12.08
C GLY A 177 9.33 -0.51 -10.99
N MET A 178 9.63 0.58 -10.29
CA MET A 178 8.94 0.93 -9.04
C MET A 178 8.52 2.38 -8.96
N TRP A 179 7.48 2.63 -8.19
CA TRP A 179 7.16 3.96 -7.68
C TRP A 179 7.52 4.04 -6.19
N TYR A 180 7.81 5.24 -5.72
CA TYR A 180 8.04 5.53 -4.30
C TYR A 180 7.63 6.95 -3.97
N ILE A 181 7.35 7.20 -2.69
CA ILE A 181 7.04 8.52 -2.18
C ILE A 181 8.29 9.09 -1.52
N GLU A 182 8.73 10.24 -2.01
CA GLU A 182 9.82 11.02 -1.42
C GLU A 182 9.53 12.51 -1.56
N ASN A 183 9.76 13.26 -0.48
CA ASN A 183 9.50 14.70 -0.36
C ASN A 183 8.05 15.05 -0.75
N GLY A 184 7.09 14.24 -0.29
CA GLY A 184 5.67 14.44 -0.57
C GLY A 184 5.29 14.31 -2.04
N LYS A 185 6.09 13.61 -2.86
CA LYS A 185 5.85 13.39 -4.30
C LYS A 185 5.98 11.91 -4.64
N ILE A 186 5.19 11.46 -5.60
CA ILE A 186 5.34 10.12 -6.20
C ILE A 186 6.39 10.22 -7.31
N HIS A 187 7.47 9.48 -7.15
CA HIS A 187 8.48 9.25 -8.18
C HIS A 187 8.23 7.90 -8.84
N LYS A 188 8.63 7.77 -10.11
CA LYS A 188 8.49 6.54 -10.88
C LYS A 188 9.81 6.25 -11.57
N ASN A 189 10.40 5.11 -11.25
CA ASN A 189 11.61 4.62 -11.88
C ASN A 189 11.25 3.45 -12.77
N PHE A 190 11.59 3.56 -14.04
CA PHE A 190 11.55 2.44 -14.97
C PHE A 190 12.89 1.72 -14.86
N GLU A 191 12.87 0.41 -14.60
CA GLU A 191 14.05 -0.39 -14.93
C GLU A 191 14.12 -0.48 -16.45
N SER A 192 15.02 0.27 -17.07
CA SER A 192 15.39 0.04 -18.45
C SER A 192 16.05 -1.34 -18.51
N ASN A 193 15.30 -2.37 -18.88
CA ASN A 193 15.88 -3.68 -19.14
C ASN A 193 16.97 -3.53 -20.20
N ILE A 194 18.19 -3.77 -19.70
CA ILE A 194 19.41 -4.18 -20.35
C ILE A 194 19.16 -4.77 -21.74
N THR A 195 19.83 -4.18 -22.73
CA THR A 195 19.95 -4.69 -24.09
C THR A 195 20.49 -6.13 -24.06
N TYR A 196 19.70 -7.10 -24.51
CA TYR A 196 20.26 -8.39 -24.90
C TYR A 196 21.17 -8.14 -26.12
N LYS A 197 22.47 -8.35 -25.94
CA LYS A 197 23.40 -8.68 -27.01
C LYS A 197 23.64 -10.18 -27.02
#